data_AF-A0A519BBG2-F1
#
_entry.id   AF-A0A519BBG2-F1
#
_cell.length_a   1.000
_cell.length_b   1.000
_cell.length_c   1.000
_cell.angle_alpha   90.00
_cell.angle_beta   90.00
_cell.angle_gamma   90.00
#
_symmetry.space_group_name_H-M   'P 1'
#
loop_
_entity.id
_entity.type
_entity.pdbx_description
1 polymer ?
#
loop_
_entity_poly.entity_id
_entity_poly.type
_entity_poly.pdbx_seq_one_letter_code
_entity_poly.pdbx_strand_id
1 'polypeptide(L)'
;MKNSIDLKIKIANKILIINKYILIALLEKREKISDISQLFDRKLFFTKIFSKTPAVSNDSKIPILKNKLIEITELEKAILDVLMARKEEAGEKIKFFQKITVAIKAYKLNNIIK
;
A
#
# COMPACT_ATOMS: atom_id res chain seq x y z
N MET A 1 14.32 -29.87 12.44
CA MET A 1 13.70 -28.81 11.58
C MET A 1 14.78 -27.81 11.13
N LYS A 2 15.40 -28.00 9.95
CA LYS A 2 16.37 -27.05 9.36
C LYS A 2 15.74 -26.06 8.36
N ASN A 3 14.43 -26.17 8.08
CA ASN A 3 13.80 -25.52 6.93
C ASN A 3 12.99 -24.25 7.23
N SER A 4 12.87 -23.81 8.49
CA SER A 4 11.94 -22.72 8.83
C SER A 4 12.48 -21.33 8.49
N ILE A 5 13.79 -21.09 8.62
CA ILE A 5 14.40 -19.80 8.24
C ILE A 5 14.38 -19.62 6.70
N ASP A 6 14.64 -20.68 5.96
CA ASP A 6 14.61 -20.67 4.49
C ASP A 6 13.21 -20.37 3.98
N LEU A 7 12.19 -20.96 4.65
CA LEU A 7 10.80 -20.64 4.37
C LEU A 7 10.49 -19.16 4.66
N LYS A 8 10.94 -18.62 5.80
CA LYS A 8 10.79 -17.18 6.10
C LYS A 8 11.43 -16.29 5.05
N ILE A 9 12.64 -16.62 4.60
CA ILE A 9 13.35 -15.88 3.55
C ILE A 9 12.58 -15.95 2.23
N LYS A 10 12.07 -17.12 1.85
CA LYS A 10 11.23 -17.29 0.65
C LYS A 10 9.96 -16.45 0.73
N ILE A 11 9.29 -16.43 1.89
CA ILE A 11 8.08 -15.61 2.09
C ILE A 11 8.43 -14.12 2.04
N ALA A 12 9.51 -13.68 2.69
CA ALA A 12 9.97 -12.29 2.63
C ALA A 12 10.27 -11.85 1.19
N ASN A 13 10.89 -12.70 0.37
CA ASN A 13 11.09 -12.42 -1.05
C ASN A 13 9.77 -12.25 -1.81
N LYS A 14 8.74 -13.04 -1.50
CA LYS A 14 7.41 -12.88 -2.12
C LYS A 14 6.76 -11.56 -1.72
N ILE A 15 6.89 -11.16 -0.46
CA ILE A 15 6.40 -9.86 0.02
C ILE A 15 7.13 -8.71 -0.70
N LEU A 16 8.46 -8.79 -0.84
CA LEU A 16 9.26 -7.78 -1.57
C LEU A 16 8.80 -7.60 -3.01
N ILE A 17 8.58 -8.71 -3.74
CA ILE A 17 8.10 -8.66 -5.12
C ILE A 17 6.73 -7.97 -5.20
N ILE A 18 5.82 -8.31 -4.30
CA ILE A 18 4.49 -7.70 -4.25
C ILE A 18 4.59 -6.20 -3.95
N ASN A 19 5.40 -5.81 -2.97
CA ASN A 19 5.61 -4.40 -2.64
C ASN A 19 6.18 -3.61 -3.83
N LYS A 20 7.19 -4.16 -4.54
CA LYS A 20 7.75 -3.51 -5.74
C LYS A 20 6.70 -3.34 -6.83
N TYR A 21 5.87 -4.35 -7.08
CA TYR A 21 4.78 -4.25 -8.05
C TYR A 21 3.76 -3.18 -7.66
N ILE A 22 3.28 -3.20 -6.41
CA ILE A 22 2.34 -2.20 -5.89
C ILE A 22 2.91 -0.79 -6.07
N LEU A 23 4.18 -0.59 -5.70
CA LEU A 23 4.83 0.71 -5.83
C LEU A 23 4.90 1.17 -7.30
N ILE A 24 5.30 0.29 -8.23
CA ILE A 24 5.34 0.61 -9.67
C ILE A 24 3.94 0.98 -10.17
N ALA A 25 2.93 0.16 -9.87
CA ALA A 25 1.54 0.42 -10.28
C ALA A 25 1.03 1.76 -9.74
N LEU A 26 1.38 2.11 -8.50
CA LEU A 26 1.06 3.39 -7.88
C LEU A 26 1.87 4.57 -8.46
N LEU A 27 3.10 4.37 -8.93
CA LEU A 27 3.88 5.47 -9.52
C LEU A 27 3.46 5.74 -10.96
N GLU A 28 3.23 4.70 -11.76
CA GLU A 28 2.90 4.87 -13.18
C GLU A 28 1.46 5.35 -13.43
N LYS A 29 0.60 5.39 -12.39
CA LYS A 29 -0.83 5.72 -12.51
C LYS A 29 -1.57 4.85 -13.55
N ARG A 30 -1.00 3.69 -13.93
CA ARG A 30 -1.50 2.83 -15.02
C ARG A 30 -2.66 1.92 -14.62
N GLU A 31 -2.77 1.59 -13.34
CA GLU A 31 -3.82 0.69 -12.83
C GLU A 31 -4.82 1.45 -11.94
N LYS A 32 -6.10 1.04 -11.99
CA LYS A 32 -7.07 1.51 -11.00
C LYS A 32 -6.67 0.93 -9.65
N ILE A 33 -6.87 1.67 -8.57
CA ILE A 33 -6.57 1.19 -7.21
C ILE A 33 -7.34 -0.11 -6.88
N SER A 34 -8.48 -0.35 -7.54
CA SER A 34 -9.22 -1.62 -7.47
C SER A 34 -8.38 -2.82 -7.90
N ASP A 35 -7.49 -2.64 -8.86
CA ASP A 35 -6.76 -3.72 -9.54
C ASP A 35 -5.56 -4.19 -8.68
N ILE A 36 -5.05 -3.32 -7.81
CA ILE A 36 -4.00 -3.63 -6.83
C ILE A 36 -4.53 -4.20 -5.51
N SER A 37 -5.85 -4.20 -5.27
CA SER A 37 -6.45 -4.70 -4.01
C SER A 37 -6.09 -6.17 -3.74
N GLN A 38 -6.16 -7.01 -4.78
CA GLN A 38 -5.81 -8.42 -4.71
C GLN A 38 -4.35 -8.65 -4.32
N LEU A 39 -3.46 -7.70 -4.63
CA LEU A 39 -2.05 -7.76 -4.23
C LEU A 39 -1.88 -7.47 -2.74
N PHE A 40 -2.66 -6.55 -2.17
CA PHE A 40 -2.70 -6.33 -0.73
C PHE A 40 -3.22 -7.57 0.02
N ASP A 41 -4.27 -8.22 -0.49
CA ASP A 41 -4.78 -9.46 0.10
C ASP A 41 -3.74 -10.59 0.07
N ARG A 42 -3.06 -10.73 -1.08
CA ARG A 42 -1.98 -11.72 -1.23
C ARG A 42 -0.80 -11.42 -0.31
N LYS A 43 -0.46 -10.14 -0.13
CA LYS A 43 0.56 -9.71 0.82
C LYS A 43 0.15 -10.06 2.25
N LEU A 44 -1.10 -9.78 2.64
CA LEU A 44 -1.64 -10.12 3.96
C LEU A 44 -1.61 -11.63 4.22
N PHE A 45 -1.87 -12.44 3.21
CA PHE A 45 -1.72 -13.89 3.31
C PHE A 45 -0.26 -14.30 3.61
N PHE A 46 0.71 -13.75 2.87
CA PHE A 46 2.12 -14.06 3.10
C PHE A 46 2.63 -13.57 4.46
N THR A 47 2.21 -12.40 4.94
CA THR A 47 2.59 -11.93 6.28
C THR A 47 2.00 -12.81 7.38
N LYS A 48 0.77 -13.34 7.21
CA LYS A 48 0.18 -14.33 8.12
C LYS A 48 0.95 -15.64 8.15
N ILE A 49 1.45 -16.14 7.01
CA ILE A 49 2.30 -17.34 7.00
C ILE A 49 3.64 -17.04 7.68
N PHE A 50 4.23 -15.87 7.39
CA PHE A 50 5.51 -15.45 7.95
C PHE A 50 5.49 -15.42 9.49
N SER A 51 4.43 -14.86 10.09
CA SER A 51 4.28 -14.76 11.54
C SER A 51 4.09 -16.11 12.22
N LYS A 52 3.35 -17.02 11.58
CA LYS A 52 3.13 -18.39 12.08
C LYS A 52 4.32 -19.32 11.93
N THR A 53 5.30 -18.96 11.08
CA THR A 53 6.49 -19.76 10.88
C THR A 53 7.46 -19.53 12.06
N PRO A 54 7.93 -20.58 12.79
CA PRO A 54 8.87 -20.41 13.89
C PRO A 54 10.27 -20.04 13.38
N ALA A 55 10.96 -19.14 14.09
CA ALA A 55 12.36 -18.82 13.82
C ALA A 55 13.28 -19.72 14.65
N VAL A 56 14.36 -20.23 14.05
CA VAL A 56 15.44 -20.90 14.80
C VAL A 56 16.48 -19.84 15.11
N SER A 57 16.81 -19.64 16.38
CA SER A 57 17.58 -18.49 16.90
C SER A 57 19.08 -18.48 16.53
N ASN A 58 19.64 -19.61 16.07
CA ASN A 58 21.07 -19.77 15.79
C ASN A 58 21.36 -20.10 14.32
N ASP A 59 20.65 -19.48 13.38
CA ASP A 59 20.86 -19.71 11.96
C ASP A 59 21.70 -18.61 11.30
N SER A 60 22.71 -18.99 10.52
CA SER A 60 23.60 -18.06 9.79
C SER A 60 22.87 -17.19 8.76
N LYS A 61 21.62 -17.54 8.41
CA LYS A 61 20.78 -16.79 7.48
C LYS A 61 19.93 -15.70 8.16
N ILE A 62 20.00 -15.55 9.49
CA ILE A 62 19.29 -14.48 10.22
C ILE A 62 19.65 -13.07 9.68
N PRO A 63 20.92 -12.71 9.41
CA PRO A 63 21.26 -11.42 8.81
C PRO A 63 20.58 -11.17 7.46
N ILE A 64 20.50 -12.21 6.62
CA ILE A 64 19.81 -12.14 5.32
C ILE A 64 18.32 -11.83 5.52
N LEU A 65 17.69 -12.51 6.48
CA LEU A 65 16.29 -12.25 6.80
C LEU A 65 16.08 -10.82 7.34
N LYS A 66 16.96 -10.33 8.21
CA LYS A 66 16.90 -8.96 8.73
C LYS A 66 16.98 -7.92 7.61
N ASN A 67 17.93 -8.06 6.69
CA ASN A 67 18.07 -7.15 5.55
C ASN A 67 16.79 -7.12 4.70
N LYS A 68 16.19 -8.29 4.44
CA LYS A 68 14.92 -8.37 3.71
C LYS A 68 13.77 -7.67 4.43
N LEU A 69 13.70 -7.76 5.75
CA LEU A 69 12.67 -7.09 6.54
C LEU A 69 12.84 -5.57 6.53
N ILE A 70 14.09 -5.08 6.53
CA ILE A 70 14.39 -3.65 6.34
C ILE A 70 13.89 -3.19 4.97
N GLU A 71 14.27 -3.89 3.89
CA GLU A 71 13.80 -3.58 2.53
C GLU A 71 12.27 -3.59 2.40
N ILE A 72 11.59 -4.55 3.06
CA ILE A 72 10.13 -4.62 3.10
C ILE A 72 9.55 -3.35 3.73
N THR A 73 10.12 -2.93 4.87
CA THR A 73 9.64 -1.78 5.65
C THR A 73 9.84 -0.46 4.88
N GLU A 74 10.98 -0.32 4.21
CA GLU A 74 11.28 0.85 3.38
C GLU A 74 10.31 0.96 2.20
N LEU A 75 10.04 -0.14 1.50
CA LEU A 75 9.05 -0.16 0.41
C LEU A 75 7.63 0.11 0.93
N GLU A 76 7.27 -0.39 2.11
CA GLU A 76 5.98 -0.11 2.74
C GLU A 76 5.80 1.37 3.03
N LYS A 77 6.83 2.02 3.57
CA LYS A 77 6.84 3.46 3.79
C LYS A 77 6.62 4.22 2.47
N ALA A 78 7.37 3.88 1.43
CA ALA A 78 7.22 4.51 0.12
C ALA A 78 5.81 4.34 -0.48
N ILE A 79 5.22 3.14 -0.37
CA ILE A 79 3.84 2.88 -0.80
C ILE A 79 2.86 3.76 -0.02
N LEU A 80 3.02 3.84 1.31
CA LEU A 80 2.15 4.65 2.16
C LEU A 80 2.25 6.14 1.82
N ASP A 81 3.46 6.65 1.62
CA ASP A 81 3.70 8.05 1.25
C ASP A 81 2.98 8.41 -0.06
N VAL A 82 3.07 7.54 -1.09
CA VAL A 82 2.36 7.74 -2.37
C VAL A 82 0.84 7.70 -2.19
N LEU A 83 0.32 6.77 -1.38
CA LEU A 83 -1.12 6.69 -1.11
C LEU A 83 -1.64 7.92 -0.34
N MET A 84 -0.86 8.42 0.61
CA MET A 84 -1.17 9.63 1.38
C MET A 84 -1.22 10.86 0.48
N ALA A 85 -0.22 11.06 -0.38
CA ALA A 85 -0.21 12.15 -1.35
C ALA A 85 -1.43 12.11 -2.28
N ARG A 86 -1.81 10.92 -2.77
CA ARG A 86 -3.01 10.74 -3.59
C ARG A 86 -4.31 11.04 -2.82
N LYS A 87 -4.36 10.68 -1.54
CA LYS A 87 -5.51 10.98 -0.66
C LYS A 87 -5.67 12.48 -0.47
N GLU A 88 -4.57 13.21 -0.28
CA GLU A 88 -4.57 14.67 -0.17
C GLU A 88 -5.06 15.33 -1.46
N GLU A 89 -4.51 14.93 -2.62
CA GLU A 89 -4.93 15.42 -3.95
C GLU A 89 -6.44 15.20 -4.18
N ALA A 90 -6.95 14.01 -3.86
CA ALA A 90 -8.37 13.70 -3.97
C ALA A 90 -9.21 14.56 -3.02
N GLY A 91 -8.73 14.77 -1.78
CA GLY A 91 -9.38 15.62 -0.79
C GLY A 91 -9.53 17.08 -1.25
N GLU A 92 -8.50 17.64 -1.90
CA GLU A 92 -8.56 18.99 -2.47
C GLU A 92 -9.59 19.10 -3.60
N LYS A 93 -9.63 18.11 -4.50
CA LYS A 93 -10.63 18.06 -5.59
C LYS A 93 -12.05 17.98 -5.04
N ILE A 94 -12.29 17.18 -3.99
CA ILE A 94 -13.60 17.10 -3.34
C ILE A 94 -14.01 18.46 -2.75
N LYS A 95 -13.11 19.14 -2.03
CA LYS A 95 -13.37 20.50 -1.49
C LYS A 95 -13.70 21.49 -2.60
N PHE A 96 -13.03 21.41 -3.74
CA PHE A 96 -13.30 22.24 -4.90
C PHE A 96 -14.72 22.00 -5.46
N PHE A 97 -15.12 20.73 -5.65
CA PHE A 97 -16.48 20.39 -6.08
C PHE A 97 -17.56 20.86 -5.11
N GLN A 98 -17.30 20.78 -3.80
CA GLN A 98 -18.21 21.31 -2.79
C GLN A 98 -18.40 22.83 -2.93
N LYS A 99 -17.32 23.59 -3.15
CA LYS A 99 -17.39 25.04 -3.40
C LYS A 99 -18.22 25.36 -4.65
N ILE A 100 -17.99 24.64 -5.75
CA ILE A 100 -18.79 24.79 -6.98
C ILE A 100 -20.27 24.51 -6.70
N THR A 101 -20.56 23.42 -5.99
CA THR A 101 -21.93 23.03 -5.66
C THR A 101 -22.64 24.10 -4.83
N VAL A 102 -21.96 24.67 -3.83
CA VAL A 102 -22.48 25.78 -3.02
C VAL A 102 -22.76 27.02 -3.87
N ALA A 103 -21.83 27.39 -4.76
CA ALA A 103 -22.00 28.54 -5.65
C ALA A 103 -23.21 28.37 -6.60
N ILE A 104 -23.38 27.18 -7.19
CA ILE A 104 -24.54 26.86 -8.04
C ILE A 104 -25.86 26.96 -7.25
N LYS A 105 -25.89 26.44 -6.01
CA LYS A 105 -27.07 26.53 -5.15
C LYS A 105 -27.43 27.99 -4.83
N ALA A 106 -26.43 28.81 -4.49
CA ALA A 106 -26.64 30.24 -4.22
C ALA A 106 -27.18 30.98 -5.45
N TYR A 107 -26.64 30.71 -6.65
CA TYR A 107 -27.11 31.29 -7.90
C TYR A 107 -28.58 30.93 -8.19
N LYS A 108 -28.96 29.65 -8.01
CA LYS A 108 -30.35 29.21 -8.19
C LYS A 108 -31.30 29.93 -7.23
N LEU A 109 -30.94 30.03 -5.95
CA LEU A 109 -31.77 30.71 -4.94
C LEU A 109 -32.01 32.18 -5.29
N ASN A 110 -30.96 32.89 -5.73
CA ASN A 110 -31.06 34.32 -6.08
C ASN A 110 -31.90 34.58 -7.35
N ASN A 111 -32.00 33.60 -8.25
CA ASN A 111 -32.80 33.72 -9.48
C ASN A 111 -34.24 33.19 -9.35
N ILE A 112 -34.62 32.61 -8.21
CA ILE A 112 -36.01 32.18 -7.91
C ILE A 112 -36.79 33.29 -7.17
N ILE A 113 -36.09 34.26 -6.57
CA ILE A 113 -36.68 35.37 -5.80
C ILE A 113 -36.86 36.64 -6.68
N LYS A 114 -36.78 36.50 -8.01
CA LYS A 114 -37.14 37.55 -8.98
C LYS A 114 -38.37 37.15 -9.74
#